data_AF-A0A3A5AKL3-F1
#
_entry.id   AF-A0A3A5AKL3-F1
#
_cell.length_a   1.000
_cell.length_b   1.000
_cell.length_c   1.000
_cell.angle_alpha   90.00
_cell.angle_beta   90.00
_cell.angle_gamma   90.00
#
_symmetry.space_group_name_H-M   'P 1'
#
loop_
_entity.id
_entity.type
_entity.pdbx_description
1 polymer ?
#
loop_
_entity_poly.entity_id
_entity_poly.type
_entity_poly.pdbx_seq_one_letter_code
_entity_poly.pdbx_strand_id
1 'polypeptide(L)' 'MPYHKQIRFGAVAVEKGFITPGQLGKAVMIQMKLDLEKGIHKLLGELLVELGFMTDRQVEEVLQAQKG' A
#
# COMPACT_ATOMS: atom_id res chain seq x y z
N MET A 1 -13.00 -3.98 8.37
CA MET A 1 -11.70 -3.50 7.86
C MET A 1 -11.76 -1.98 7.69
N PRO A 2 -10.97 -1.14 8.39
CA PRO A 2 -11.07 0.30 8.23
C PRO A 2 -10.28 0.75 7.00
N TYR A 3 -10.95 0.83 5.83
CA TYR A 3 -10.41 1.34 4.55
C TYR A 3 -9.61 2.64 4.68
N HIS A 4 -9.98 3.49 5.64
CA HIS A 4 -9.35 4.78 5.91
C HIS A 4 -7.84 4.72 6.22
N LYS A 5 -7.31 3.62 6.78
CA LYS A 5 -5.86 3.49 7.04
C LYS A 5 -5.07 3.22 5.76
N GLN A 6 -5.63 2.43 4.85
CA GLN A 6 -5.00 2.12 3.56
C GLN A 6 -5.02 3.33 2.62
N ILE A 7 -6.13 4.08 2.58
CA ILE A 7 -6.23 5.31 1.78
C ILE A 7 -5.14 6.31 2.21
N ARG A 8 -5.00 6.54 3.52
CA ARG A 8 -3.95 7.40 4.05
C ARG A 8 -2.55 6.89 3.72
N PHE A 9 -2.32 5.58 3.80
CA PHE A 9 -1.02 4.99 3.48
C PHE A 9 -0.66 5.25 2.01
N GLY A 10 -1.59 4.94 1.11
CA GLY A 10 -1.40 5.15 -0.32
C GLY A 10 -1.18 6.61 -0.69
N ALA A 11 -1.94 7.53 -0.09
CA ALA A 11 -1.77 8.97 -0.31
C ALA A 11 -0.36 9.43 0.09
N VAL A 12 0.10 9.08 1.30
CA VAL A 12 1.42 9.47 1.79
C VAL A 12 2.54 8.84 0.94
N ALA A 13 2.38 7.59 0.48
CA ALA A 13 3.37 6.93 -0.38
C ALA A 13 3.52 7.62 -1.74
N VAL A 14 2.41 8.14 -2.30
CA VAL A 14 2.41 8.95 -3.53
C VAL A 14 3.01 10.33 -3.28
N GLU A 15 2.62 11.00 -2.20
CA GLU A 15 3.15 12.33 -1.82
C GLU A 15 4.67 12.31 -1.60
N LYS A 16 5.20 11.23 -1.01
CA LYS A 16 6.65 11.03 -0.83
C LYS A 16 7.39 10.65 -2.12
N GLY A 17 6.67 10.41 -3.23
CA GLY A 17 7.26 10.02 -4.51
C GLY A 17 7.80 8.58 -4.55
N PHE A 18 7.45 7.73 -3.58
CA PHE A 18 7.88 6.32 -3.56
C PHE A 18 7.16 5.48 -4.61
N ILE A 19 5.89 5.81 -4.87
CA ILE A 19 5.08 5.16 -5.89
C ILE A 19 4.31 6.20 -6.70
N THR A 20 3.92 5.81 -7.91
CA THR A 20 2.98 6.58 -8.75
C THR A 20 1.52 6.24 -8.41
N PRO A 21 0.56 7.12 -8.75
CA PRO A 21 -0.86 6.80 -8.63
C PRO A 21 -1.27 5.52 -9.38
N GLY A 22 -0.62 5.23 -10.52
CA GLY A 22 -0.85 4.00 -11.29
C GLY A 22 -0.36 2.75 -10.55
N GLN A 23 0.81 2.80 -9.91
CA GLN A 23 1.32 1.70 -9.08
C GLN A 23 0.43 1.47 -7.85
N LEU A 24 -0.05 2.54 -7.22
CA LEU A 24 -1.01 2.46 -6.12
C LEU A 24 -2.31 1.77 -6.58
N GLY A 25 -2.89 2.21 -7.69
CA GLY A 25 -4.11 1.61 -8.24
C GLY A 25 -3.93 0.11 -8.56
N LYS A 26 -2.80 -0.26 -9.17
CA LYS A 26 -2.47 -1.66 -9.45
C LYS A 26 -2.37 -2.50 -8.17
N ALA A 27 -1.68 -2.00 -7.14
CA ALA A 27 -1.53 -2.72 -5.88
C ALA A 27 -2.88 -2.90 -5.17
N VAL A 28 -3.72 -1.85 -5.11
CA VAL A 28 -5.07 -1.94 -4.53
C VAL A 28 -5.94 -2.97 -5.26
N MET A 29 -5.92 -2.96 -6.60
CA MET A 29 -6.66 -3.95 -7.40
C MET A 29 -6.21 -5.39 -7.10
N ILE A 30 -4.90 -5.64 -7.02
CA ILE A 30 -4.36 -6.96 -6.69
C ILE A 30 -4.73 -7.37 -5.26
N GLN A 31 -4.62 -6.45 -4.30
CA GLN A 31 -5.01 -6.70 -2.91
C GLN A 31 -6.48 -7.09 -2.81
N MET A 32 -7.39 -6.35 -3.45
CA MET A 32 -8.82 -6.66 -3.49
C MET A 32 -9.09 -8.01 -4.14
N LYS A 33 -8.37 -8.34 -5.23
CA LYS A 33 -8.51 -9.64 -5.91
C LYS A 33 -8.08 -10.80 -5.00
N LEU A 34 -6.97 -10.66 -4.28
CA LEU A 34 -6.49 -11.66 -3.32
C LEU A 34 -7.47 -11.87 -2.16
N ASP A 35 -8.08 -10.79 -1.67
CA ASP A 35 -9.10 -10.83 -0.63
C ASP A 35 -10.36 -11.57 -1.12
N LEU A 36 -10.94 -11.11 -2.23
CA LEU A 36 -12.20 -11.64 -2.75
C LEU A 36 -12.10 -13.07 -3.28
N GLU A 37 -11.04 -13.41 -4.00
CA GLU A 37 -10.93 -14.73 -4.66
C GLU A 37 -10.27 -15.78 -3.77
N LYS A 38 -9.36 -15.38 -2.88
CA LYS A 38 -8.54 -16.32 -2.10
C LYS A 38 -8.74 -16.17 -0.59
N GLY A 39 -9.49 -15.18 -0.13
CA GLY A 39 -9.61 -14.87 1.31
C GLY A 39 -8.28 -14.42 1.93
N ILE A 40 -7.32 -13.97 1.11
CA ILE A 40 -5.99 -13.57 1.59
C ILE A 40 -5.98 -12.06 1.79
N HIS A 41 -6.00 -11.63 3.05
CA HIS A 41 -5.90 -10.22 3.41
C HIS A 41 -4.43 -9.79 3.56
N LYS A 42 -3.80 -9.36 2.45
CA LYS A 42 -2.46 -8.75 2.50
C LYS A 42 -2.50 -7.30 2.93
N LEU A 43 -1.44 -6.80 3.56
CA LEU A 43 -1.26 -5.36 3.78
C LEU A 43 -0.81 -4.67 2.50
N LEU A 44 -1.26 -3.43 2.27
CA LEU A 44 -0.94 -2.70 1.04
C LEU A 44 0.57 -2.43 0.92
N GLY A 45 1.23 -2.06 2.02
CA GLY A 45 2.68 -1.84 2.06
C GLY A 45 3.49 -3.09 1.74
N GLU A 46 3.11 -4.24 2.31
CA GLU A 46 3.73 -5.54 2.02
C GLU A 46 3.59 -5.89 0.52
N LEU A 47 2.38 -5.74 -0.03
CA LEU A 47 2.14 -6.01 -1.44
C LEU A 47 2.94 -5.07 -2.36
N LEU A 48 3.11 -3.80 -1.98
CA LEU A 48 3.94 -2.86 -2.73
C LEU A 48 5.43 -3.25 -2.75
N VAL A 49 5.92 -3.87 -1.67
CA VAL A 49 7.28 -4.43 -1.63
C VAL A 49 7.39 -5.68 -2.50
N GLU A 50 6.43 -6.60 -2.41
CA GLU A 50 6.41 -7.81 -3.26
C GLU A 50 6.34 -7.49 -4.76
N LEU A 51 5.63 -6.41 -5.12
CA LEU A 51 5.54 -5.92 -6.50
C LEU A 51 6.79 -5.14 -6.96
N GLY A 52 7.76 -4.91 -6.07
CA GLY A 52 8.98 -4.14 -6.35
C GLY A 52 8.74 -2.64 -6.50
N PHE A 53 7.60 -2.12 -6.02
CA PHE A 53 7.27 -0.70 -6.10
C PHE A 53 7.79 0.09 -4.90
N MET A 54 8.04 -0.58 -3.77
CA MET A 54 8.61 0.02 -2.58
C MET A 54 9.66 -0.91 -1.96
N THR A 55 10.50 -0.34 -1.11
CA THR A 55 11.36 -1.09 -0.17
C THR A 55 10.73 -1.11 1.23
N ASP A 56 11.14 -2.07 2.08
CA ASP A 56 10.67 -2.14 3.46
C ASP A 56 10.93 -0.82 4.23
N ARG A 57 12.08 -0.19 3.97
CA ARG A 57 12.43 1.12 4.55
C ARG A 57 11.44 2.21 4.16
N GLN A 58 11.05 2.27 2.89
CA GLN A 58 10.06 3.25 2.42
C GLN A 58 8.68 2.98 3.03
N VAL A 59 8.31 1.72 3.23
CA VAL A 59 7.06 1.35 3.93
C VAL A 59 7.11 1.86 5.37
N GLU A 60 8.22 1.65 6.08
CA GLU A 60 8.39 2.15 7.44
C GLU A 60 8.30 3.68 7.50
N GLU A 61 8.94 4.40 6.58
CA GLU A 61 8.86 5.86 6.49
C GLU A 61 7.42 6.38 6.27
N VAL A 62 6.61 5.67 5.48
CA VAL A 62 5.18 5.99 5.32
C VAL A 62 4.42 5.72 6.62
N LEU A 63 4.65 4.58 7.27
CA LEU A 63 3.98 4.22 8.53
C LEU A 63 4.28 5.21 9.66
N GLN A 64 5.50 5.74 9.73
CA GLN A 64 5.85 6.78 10.71
C GLN A 64 5.14 8.10 10.40
N ALA A 65 5.03 8.47 9.12
CA ALA A 65 4.31 9.67 8.71
C ALA A 65 2.80 9.62 9.00
N GLN A 66 2.20 8.43 9.16
CA GLN A 66 0.79 8.28 9.55
C GLN A 66 0.53 8.46 11.06
N LYS A 67 1.58 8.45 11.90
CA LYS A 67 1.46 8.54 13.35
C LYS A 67 1.52 9.98 13.88
N GLY A 68 1.96 10.92 13.05
CA GLY A 68 1.88 12.36 13.31
C GLY A 68 0.54 12.92 12.86
#